data_AF-A0A7C3RPW7-F1
#
_entry.id   AF-A0A7C3RPW7-F1
#
_cell.length_a   1.000
_cell.length_b   1.000
_cell.length_c   1.000
_cell.angle_alpha   90.00
_cell.angle_beta   90.00
_cell.angle_gamma   90.00
#
_symmetry.space_group_name_H-M   'P 1'
#
loop_
_entity.id
_entity.type
_entity.pdbx_description
1 polymer ?
#
loop_
_entity_poly.entity_id
_entity_poly.type
_entity_poly.pdbx_seq_one_letter_code
_entity_poly.pdbx_strand_id
1 'polypeptide(L)'
;MTKSRALADWVAEAAHLTQPDRIVWCDGSEAEKQRLTDEALASQVLIKLNQNKRPGCYLHRSNPNDVARTEQLTFICTPSKEDAGPTNNWMAPDEAYRKIRGWLEGSMRGRT
;
A
#
# COMPACT_ATOMS: atom_id res chain seq x y z
N MET A 1 3.49 2.52 20.51
CA MET A 1 4.57 3.18 19.75
C MET A 1 5.78 2.26 19.73
N THR A 2 6.50 2.22 18.61
CA THR A 2 7.73 1.41 18.47
C THR A 2 8.83 1.89 19.42
N LYS A 3 9.69 0.97 19.87
CA LYS A 3 10.93 1.30 20.61
C LYS A 3 12.09 1.65 19.67
N SER A 4 11.96 1.38 18.37
CA SER A 4 12.99 1.67 17.37
C SER A 4 12.88 3.12 16.93
N ARG A 5 13.90 3.92 17.24
CA ARG A 5 14.00 5.31 16.79
C ARG A 5 14.03 5.41 15.27
N ALA A 6 14.85 4.59 14.61
CA ALA A 6 14.95 4.59 13.15
C ALA A 6 13.60 4.34 12.47
N LEU A 7 12.78 3.44 13.03
CA LEU A 7 11.44 3.18 12.51
C LEU A 7 10.48 4.36 12.76
N ALA A 8 10.55 4.97 13.95
CA ALA A 8 9.74 6.14 14.27
C ALA A 8 10.07 7.33 13.35
N ASP A 9 11.36 7.58 13.10
CA ASP A 9 11.83 8.65 12.23
C ASP A 9 11.39 8.42 10.77
N TRP A 10 11.48 7.18 10.29
CA TRP A 10 11.02 6.83 8.95
C TRP A 10 9.50 6.99 8.79
N VAL A 11 8.71 6.57 9.78
CA VAL A 11 7.25 6.79 9.74
C VAL A 11 6.92 8.28 9.77
N ALA A 12 7.68 9.08 10.53
CA ALA A 12 7.51 10.53 10.56
C ALA A 12 7.84 11.18 9.20
N GLU A 13 8.92 10.76 8.52
CA GLU A 13 9.25 11.22 7.16
C GLU A 13 8.14 10.86 6.17
N ALA A 14 7.67 9.61 6.21
CA ALA A 14 6.60 9.13 5.33
C ALA A 14 5.31 9.92 5.55
N ALA A 15 4.90 10.14 6.81
CA ALA A 15 3.71 10.91 7.14
C ALA A 15 3.82 12.38 6.75
N HIS A 16 5.01 12.98 6.88
CA HIS A 16 5.25 14.35 6.43
C HIS A 16 5.04 14.48 4.91
N LEU A 17 5.53 13.51 4.14
CA LEU A 17 5.37 13.49 2.69
C LEU A 17 3.92 13.20 2.28
N THR A 18 3.30 12.15 2.81
CA THR A 18 2.00 11.67 2.32
C THR A 18 0.79 12.36 2.94
N GLN A 19 0.96 13.02 4.09
CA GLN A 19 -0.05 13.80 4.81
C GLN A 19 -1.35 13.02 5.14
N PRO A 20 -1.28 11.89 5.86
CA PRO A 20 -2.46 11.17 6.32
C PRO A 20 -3.16 11.91 7.46
N ASP A 21 -4.44 11.62 7.67
CA ASP A 21 -5.22 12.20 8.78
C ASP A 21 -4.86 11.56 10.13
N ARG A 22 -4.43 10.29 10.11
CA ARG A 22 -3.98 9.55 11.30
C ARG A 22 -3.01 8.45 10.90
N ILE A 23 -2.23 7.95 11.86
CA ILE A 23 -1.33 6.80 11.67
C ILE A 23 -1.80 5.69 12.60
N VAL A 24 -1.96 4.48 12.07
CA VAL A 24 -2.31 3.28 12.84
C VAL A 24 -1.18 2.25 12.73
N TRP A 25 -0.75 1.73 13.87
CA TRP A 25 0.23 0.65 13.93
C TRP A 25 -0.52 -0.68 14.01
N CYS A 26 -0.42 -1.48 12.95
CA CYS A 26 -1.11 -2.76 12.91
C CYS A 26 -0.48 -3.78 13.88
N ASP A 27 -1.30 -4.40 14.73
CA ASP A 27 -0.86 -5.41 15.71
C ASP A 27 -1.13 -6.86 15.28
N GLY A 28 -1.93 -7.07 14.23
CA GLY A 28 -2.26 -8.38 13.68
C GLY A 28 -3.22 -9.21 14.52
N SER A 29 -3.85 -8.63 15.55
CA SER A 29 -4.82 -9.33 16.40
C SER A 29 -6.12 -9.63 15.66
N GLU A 30 -6.89 -10.62 16.13
CA GLU A 30 -8.23 -10.89 15.58
C GLU A 30 -9.18 -9.69 15.77
N ALA A 31 -9.02 -8.91 16.84
CA ALA A 31 -9.79 -7.69 17.07
C ALA A 31 -9.49 -6.63 16.00
N GLU A 32 -8.22 -6.46 15.64
CA GLU A 32 -7.81 -5.57 14.54
C GLU A 32 -8.37 -6.02 13.20
N LYS A 33 -8.21 -7.30 12.88
CA LYS A 33 -8.74 -7.89 11.64
C LYS A 33 -10.25 -7.71 11.54
N GLN A 34 -10.98 -7.96 12.63
CA GLN A 34 -12.43 -7.77 12.68
C GLN A 34 -12.80 -6.30 12.43
N ARG A 35 -12.14 -5.36 13.12
CA ARG A 35 -12.34 -3.92 12.93
C ARG A 35 -12.11 -3.49 11.48
N LEU A 36 -11.00 -3.90 10.86
CA LEU A 36 -10.69 -3.56 9.47
C LEU A 36 -11.68 -4.20 8.48
N THR A 37 -12.14 -5.42 8.76
CA THR A 37 -13.16 -6.09 7.95
C THR A 37 -14.49 -5.33 8.02
N ASP A 38 -14.90 -4.88 9.21
CA ASP A 38 -16.12 -4.12 9.41
C ASP A 38 -16.05 -2.75 8.71
N GLU A 39 -14.92 -2.06 8.79
CA GLU A 39 -14.66 -0.82 8.03
C GLU A 39 -14.76 -1.05 6.50
N ALA A 40 -14.20 -2.15 6.00
CA ALA A 40 -14.25 -2.50 4.58
C ALA A 40 -15.66 -2.90 4.11
N LEU A 41 -16.47 -3.51 4.97
CA LEU A 41 -17.89 -3.78 4.71
C LEU A 41 -18.70 -2.49 4.68
N ALA A 42 -18.49 -1.60 5.66
CA ALA A 42 -19.19 -0.32 5.76
C ALA A 42 -18.89 0.60 4.56
N SER A 43 -17.66 0.56 4.05
CA SER A 43 -17.23 1.28 2.85
C SER A 43 -17.52 0.55 1.54
N GLN A 44 -18.17 -0.62 1.59
CA GLN A 44 -18.52 -1.46 0.43
C GLN A 44 -17.32 -1.93 -0.41
N VAL A 45 -16.10 -1.85 0.13
CA VAL A 45 -14.92 -2.49 -0.47
C VAL A 45 -15.09 -4.00 -0.45
N LEU A 46 -15.66 -4.55 0.63
CA LEU A 46 -15.99 -5.96 0.76
C LEU A 46 -17.50 -6.19 0.71
N ILE A 47 -17.87 -7.34 0.15
CA ILE A 47 -19.24 -7.87 0.13
C ILE A 47 -19.22 -9.16 0.93
N LYS A 48 -20.05 -9.24 1.98
CA LYS A 48 -20.20 -10.46 2.78
C LYS A 48 -20.93 -11.52 1.96
N LEU A 49 -20.33 -12.72 1.86
CA LEU A 49 -20.95 -13.84 1.14
C LEU A 49 -22.00 -14.56 2.00
N ASN A 50 -22.73 -15.51 1.40
CA ASN A 50 -23.69 -16.32 2.12
C ASN A 50 -22.99 -17.17 3.20
N GLN A 51 -23.27 -16.90 4.46
CA GLN A 51 -22.57 -17.52 5.59
C GLN A 51 -22.96 -18.99 5.84
N ASN A 52 -24.10 -19.45 5.33
CA ASN A 52 -24.47 -20.87 5.41
C ASN A 52 -23.68 -21.71 4.39
N LYS A 53 -23.28 -21.11 3.26
CA LYS A 53 -22.53 -21.79 2.19
C LYS A 53 -21.03 -21.54 2.27
N ARG A 54 -20.63 -20.33 2.70
CA ARG A 54 -19.25 -19.82 2.72
C ARG A 54 -19.02 -18.99 4.01
N PRO A 55 -18.97 -19.63 5.18
CA PRO A 55 -18.72 -18.95 6.45
C PRO A 55 -17.39 -18.17 6.42
N GLY A 56 -17.39 -16.93 6.91
CA GLY A 56 -16.20 -16.09 7.00
C GLY A 56 -15.66 -15.58 5.65
N CYS A 57 -16.35 -15.84 4.53
CA CYS A 57 -15.89 -15.43 3.21
C CYS A 57 -16.47 -14.07 2.77
N TYR A 58 -15.64 -13.32 2.05
CA TYR A 58 -15.95 -12.01 1.48
C TYR A 58 -15.57 -11.96 0.00
N LEU A 59 -16.20 -11.08 -0.76
CA LEU A 59 -15.89 -10.77 -2.15
C LEU A 59 -15.46 -9.31 -2.26
N HIS A 60 -14.31 -9.08 -2.90
CA HIS A 60 -13.91 -7.77 -3.40
C HIS A 60 -14.00 -7.76 -4.93
N ARG A 61 -14.33 -6.61 -5.51
CA ARG A 61 -14.26 -6.38 -6.96
C ARG A 61 -13.40 -5.14 -7.18
N SER A 62 -12.24 -5.33 -7.79
CA SER A 62 -11.32 -4.23 -8.07
C SER A 62 -11.83 -3.36 -9.23
N ASN A 63 -11.20 -2.21 -9.42
CA ASN A 63 -11.43 -1.37 -10.58
C ASN A 63 -11.01 -2.14 -11.86
N PRO A 64 -11.76 -2.08 -12.98
CA PRO A 64 -11.37 -2.75 -14.22
C PRO A 64 -9.99 -2.34 -14.76
N ASN A 65 -9.48 -1.16 -14.39
CA ASN A 65 -8.15 -0.70 -14.76
C ASN A 65 -7.03 -1.25 -13.85
N ASP A 66 -7.37 -1.98 -12.78
CA ASP A 66 -6.42 -2.55 -11.81
C ASP A 66 -6.84 -3.99 -11.46
N VAL A 67 -6.60 -4.89 -12.42
CA VAL A 67 -7.01 -6.30 -12.36
C VAL A 67 -5.84 -7.28 -12.43
N ALA A 68 -4.64 -6.77 -12.75
CA ALA A 68 -3.44 -7.56 -12.95
C ALA A 68 -2.20 -6.71 -12.70
N ARG A 69 -1.05 -7.38 -12.54
CA ARG A 69 0.24 -6.69 -12.46
C ARG A 69 0.48 -5.88 -13.74
N THR A 70 0.97 -4.65 -13.56
CA THR A 70 1.33 -3.76 -14.67
C THR A 70 2.83 -3.87 -14.91
N GLU A 71 3.26 -4.92 -15.62
CA GLU A 71 4.68 -5.26 -15.78
C GLU A 71 5.49 -4.14 -16.43
N GLN A 72 4.92 -3.41 -17.40
CA GLN A 72 5.54 -2.26 -18.06
C GLN A 72 5.77 -1.05 -17.13
N LEU A 73 5.15 -1.03 -15.95
CA LEU A 73 5.37 -0.02 -14.91
C LEU A 73 6.09 -0.58 -13.67
N THR A 74 6.64 -1.79 -13.75
CA THR A 74 7.42 -2.42 -12.68
C THR A 74 8.91 -2.24 -12.99
N PHE A 75 9.66 -1.58 -12.11
CA PHE A 75 11.05 -1.20 -12.35
C PHE A 75 12.00 -1.74 -11.28
N ILE A 76 13.21 -2.12 -11.71
CA ILE A 76 14.36 -2.40 -10.86
C ILE A 76 15.29 -1.19 -10.94
N CYS A 77 15.41 -0.44 -9.84
CA CYS A 77 16.16 0.83 -9.80
C CYS A 77 17.53 0.66 -9.13
N THR A 78 18.41 -0.12 -9.76
CA THR A 78 19.82 -0.27 -9.36
C THR A 78 20.67 0.92 -9.82
N PRO A 79 21.85 1.19 -9.23
CA PRO A 79 22.72 2.28 -9.67
C PRO A 79 23.12 2.21 -11.15
N SER A 80 23.41 1.02 -11.66
CA SER A 80 23.66 0.77 -13.08
C SER A 80 22.51 -0.01 -13.72
N LYS A 81 22.35 0.15 -15.04
CA LYS A 81 21.33 -0.57 -15.82
C LYS A 81 21.69 -2.05 -15.97
N GLU A 82 22.98 -2.34 -16.05
CA GLU A 82 23.53 -3.67 -16.23
C GLU A 82 23.17 -4.59 -15.06
N ASP A 83 23.17 -4.06 -13.83
CA ASP A 83 22.80 -4.80 -12.62
C ASP A 83 21.32 -5.22 -12.60
N ALA A 84 20.43 -4.46 -13.26
CA ALA A 84 19.04 -4.88 -13.44
C ALA A 84 18.94 -6.02 -14.47
N GLY A 85 19.88 -6.11 -15.41
CA GLY A 85 19.90 -7.14 -16.43
C GLY A 85 18.85 -6.97 -17.54
N PRO A 86 18.90 -7.82 -18.57
CA PRO A 86 18.12 -7.63 -19.80
C PRO A 86 16.64 -7.99 -19.68
N THR A 87 16.23 -8.65 -18.58
CA THR A 87 14.85 -9.12 -18.37
C THR A 87 14.00 -8.16 -17.55
N ASN A 88 14.57 -7.02 -17.11
CA ASN A 88 13.93 -6.08 -16.21
C ASN A 88 13.77 -4.71 -16.86
N ASN A 89 12.71 -3.99 -16.49
CA ASN A 89 12.66 -2.55 -16.75
C ASN A 89 13.56 -1.85 -15.74
N TRP A 90 14.39 -0.93 -16.21
CA TRP A 90 15.28 -0.15 -15.36
C TRP A 90 14.95 1.33 -15.45
N MET A 91 15.03 2.02 -14.32
CA MET A 91 14.95 3.47 -14.20
C MET A 91 16.09 3.92 -13.27
N ALA A 92 16.73 5.03 -13.60
CA ALA A 92 17.77 5.59 -12.74
C ALA A 92 17.18 5.86 -11.34
N PRO A 93 17.89 5.54 -10.24
CA PRO A 93 17.33 5.68 -8.90
C PRO A 93 16.86 7.11 -8.59
N ASP A 94 17.63 8.12 -9.00
CA ASP A 94 17.30 9.52 -8.78
C ASP A 94 16.04 9.95 -9.55
N GLU A 95 15.87 9.45 -10.78
CA GLU A 95 14.65 9.64 -11.56
C GLU A 95 13.43 9.01 -10.88
N ALA A 96 13.58 7.76 -10.41
CA ALA A 96 12.52 7.04 -9.72
C ALA A 96 12.09 7.75 -8.43
N TYR A 97 13.05 8.15 -7.59
CA TYR A 97 12.77 8.90 -6.36
C TYR A 97 12.10 10.23 -6.65
N ARG A 98 12.57 10.99 -7.64
CA ARG A 98 11.96 12.27 -8.02
C ARG A 98 10.50 12.10 -8.45
N LYS A 99 10.23 11.09 -9.28
CA LYS A 99 8.90 10.80 -9.81
C LYS A 99 7.94 10.33 -8.72
N ILE A 100 8.36 9.35 -7.90
CA ILE A 100 7.53 8.79 -6.83
C ILE A 100 7.28 9.82 -5.73
N ARG A 101 8.28 10.62 -5.31
CA ARG A 101 8.08 11.67 -4.31
C ARG A 101 7.02 12.68 -4.77
N GLY A 102 7.04 13.07 -6.04
CA GLY A 102 6.01 13.95 -6.62
C GLY A 102 4.60 13.35 -6.61
N TRP A 103 4.46 12.03 -6.78
CA TRP A 103 3.16 11.36 -6.69
C TRP A 103 2.68 11.11 -5.27
N LEU A 104 3.61 10.88 -4.34
CA LEU A 104 3.30 10.59 -2.94
C LEU A 104 2.93 11.84 -2.14
N GLU A 105 3.38 13.02 -2.55
CA GLU A 105 3.13 14.27 -1.83
C GLU A 105 1.63 14.51 -1.62
N GLY A 106 1.19 14.48 -0.37
CA GLY A 106 -0.22 14.65 0.01
C GLY A 106 -1.18 13.54 -0.45
N SER A 107 -0.67 12.42 -0.97
CA SER A 107 -1.47 11.33 -1.53
C SER A 107 -2.40 10.61 -0.53
N MET A 108 -2.15 10.79 0.78
CA MET A 108 -2.92 10.15 1.85
C MET A 108 -3.87 11.11 2.59
N ARG A 109 -4.06 12.35 2.13
CA ARG A 109 -5.06 13.26 2.72
C ARG A 109 -6.45 12.61 2.75
N GLY A 110 -7.15 12.69 3.88
CA GLY A 110 -8.44 12.03 4.06
C GLY A 110 -8.35 10.52 4.30
N ARG A 111 -7.14 9.97 4.48
CA ARG A 111 -6.87 8.54 4.70
C ARG A 111 -6.11 8.30 6.00
N THR A 112 -6.13 7.05 6.43
CA THR A 112 -5.34 6.49 7.54
C THR A 112 -4.05 5.89 7.01
#